data_AF-A0A9Q0U213-F1
#
_entry.id   AF-A0A9Q0U213-F1
#
_cell.length_a   1.000
_cell.length_b   1.000
_cell.length_c   1.000
_cell.angle_alpha   90.00
_cell.angle_beta   90.00
_cell.angle_gamma   90.00
#
_symmetry.space_group_name_H-M   'P 1'
#
loop_
_entity.id
_entity.type
_entity.pdbx_description
1 polymer ?
#
loop_
_entity_poly.entity_id
_entity_poly.type
_entity_poly.pdbx_seq_one_letter_code
_entity_poly.pdbx_strand_id
1 'polypeptide(L)' 'MASKVASIGRSSLFIPAPEDYAKAAIGRIGYEARCAPYWAHSFQWWFAELLPDRVLDAWRLSVGIHRRGKLVA' A
#
# COMPACT_ATOMS: atom_id res chain seq x y z
N MET A 1 -12.76 -4.85 -9.60
CA MET A 1 -12.78 -5.51 -8.26
C MET A 1 -11.77 -4.90 -7.29
N ALA A 2 -10.50 -4.74 -7.67
CA ALA A 2 -9.46 -4.17 -6.79
C ALA A 2 -9.77 -2.75 -6.28
N SER A 3 -10.31 -1.85 -7.11
CA SER A 3 -10.71 -0.49 -6.65
C SER A 3 -11.83 -0.50 -5.61
N LYS A 4 -12.79 -1.44 -5.72
CA LYS A 4 -13.87 -1.60 -4.72
C LYS A 4 -13.35 -2.12 -3.39
N VAL A 5 -12.44 -3.11 -3.40
CA VAL A 5 -11.81 -3.65 -2.18
C VAL A 5 -10.94 -2.59 -1.50
N ALA A 6 -10.23 -1.78 -2.28
CA ALA A 6 -9.40 -0.70 -1.77
C ALA A 6 -10.16 0.61 -1.48
N SER A 7 -11.48 0.67 -1.77
CA SER A 7 -12.29 1.89 -1.69
C SER A 7 -11.67 3.10 -2.41
N ILE A 8 -11.04 2.86 -3.55
CA ILE A 8 -10.37 3.90 -4.34
C ILE A 8 -11.42 4.60 -5.22
N GLY A 9 -11.71 5.87 -4.91
CA GLY A 9 -12.65 6.70 -5.68
C GLY A 9 -12.02 7.42 -6.87
N ARG A 10 -10.74 7.81 -6.78
CA ARG A 10 -9.99 8.51 -7.85
C ARG A 10 -8.51 8.16 -7.76
N SER A 11 -7.86 7.99 -8.91
CA SER A 11 -6.41 7.88 -8.95
C SER A 11 -5.75 9.22 -8.61
N SER A 12 -4.61 9.16 -7.93
CA SER A 12 -3.80 10.31 -7.51
C SER A 12 -2.33 9.90 -7.46
N LEU A 13 -1.43 10.86 -7.23
CA LEU A 13 0.01 10.63 -7.16
C LEU A 13 0.40 9.50 -6.19
N PHE A 14 -0.32 9.35 -5.07
CA PHE A 14 -0.06 8.29 -4.08
C PHE A 14 -1.09 7.16 -4.10
N ILE A 15 -2.05 7.22 -5.01
CA ILE A 15 -3.15 6.26 -5.15
C ILE A 15 -3.21 5.86 -6.62
N PRO A 16 -2.32 4.96 -7.07
CA PRO A 16 -2.33 4.53 -8.46
C PRO A 16 -3.64 3.83 -8.82
N ALA A 17 -3.98 3.82 -10.11
CA ALA A 17 -5.04 2.96 -10.60
C ALA A 17 -4.66 1.48 -10.33
N PRO A 18 -5.63 0.60 -10.07
CA PRO A 18 -5.34 -0.81 -9.78
C PRO A 18 -4.53 -1.51 -10.88
N GLU A 19 -4.79 -1.15 -12.15
CA GLU A 19 -4.13 -1.72 -13.31
C GLU A 19 -2.65 -1.30 -13.36
N ASP A 20 -2.35 -0.03 -13.10
CA ASP A 20 -0.99 0.50 -13.05
C ASP A 20 -0.20 -0.12 -11.91
N TYR A 21 -0.82 -0.26 -10.74
CA TYR A 21 -0.19 -0.89 -9.59
C TYR A 21 0.11 -2.37 -9.84
N ALA A 22 -0.82 -3.10 -10.43
CA ALA A 22 -0.64 -4.52 -10.76
C ALA A 22 0.50 -4.71 -11.79
N LYS A 23 0.54 -3.88 -12.84
CA LYS A 23 1.60 -3.93 -13.85
C LYS A 23 2.98 -3.67 -13.24
N ALA A 24 3.08 -2.68 -12.37
CA ALA A 24 4.32 -2.37 -11.67
C ALA A 24 4.73 -3.50 -10.70
N ALA A 25 3.76 -4.09 -9.97
CA ALA A 25 4.00 -5.18 -9.02
C ALA A 25 4.60 -6.42 -9.68
N ILE A 26 4.08 -6.80 -10.86
CA ILE A 26 4.58 -7.95 -11.62
C ILE A 26 6.05 -7.75 -12.00
N GLY A 27 6.44 -6.54 -12.40
CA GLY A 27 7.83 -6.21 -12.73
C GLY A 27 8.80 -6.28 -11.54
N ARG A 28 8.29 -6.36 -10.30
CA ARG A 28 9.10 -6.43 -9.07
C ARG A 28 9.21 -7.83 -8.45
N ILE A 29 8.54 -8.83 -9.03
CA ILE A 29 8.60 -10.21 -8.52
C ILE A 29 10.06 -10.71 -8.63
N GLY A 30 10.58 -11.26 -7.53
CA GLY A 30 11.92 -11.86 -7.47
C GLY A 30 13.07 -10.92 -7.11
N TYR A 31 12.82 -9.62 -6.95
CA TYR A 31 13.88 -8.66 -6.59
C TYR A 31 14.01 -8.42 -5.09
N GLU A 32 12.91 -8.21 -4.37
CA GLU A 32 12.92 -7.88 -2.94
C GLU A 32 11.80 -8.59 -2.19
N ALA A 33 12.02 -8.84 -0.90
CA ALA A 33 11.01 -9.42 -0.03
C ALA A 33 9.79 -8.49 0.18
N ARG A 34 10.00 -7.17 0.09
CA ARG A 34 8.94 -6.16 0.26
C ARG A 34 8.67 -5.46 -1.06
N CYS A 35 7.45 -5.58 -1.57
CA CYS A 35 7.05 -5.00 -2.84
C CYS A 35 6.41 -3.63 -2.64
N ALA A 36 7.09 -2.55 -3.05
CA ALA A 36 6.56 -1.19 -3.18
C ALA A 36 6.75 -0.72 -4.64
N PRO A 37 5.97 -1.27 -5.58
CA PRO A 37 6.31 -1.25 -6.99
C PRO A 37 6.04 0.10 -7.67
N TYR A 38 5.43 1.05 -6.97
CA TYR A 38 5.11 2.36 -7.50
C TYR A 38 6.08 3.40 -6.94
N TRP A 39 6.71 4.21 -7.81
CA TRP A 39 7.81 5.11 -7.41
C TRP A 39 7.40 6.11 -6.31
N ALA A 40 6.15 6.62 -6.36
CA ALA A 40 5.65 7.53 -5.34
C ALA A 40 5.46 6.82 -3.98
N HIS A 41 5.19 5.51 -3.98
CA HIS A 41 5.21 4.69 -2.78
C HIS A 41 6.64 4.45 -2.29
N SER A 42 7.62 4.31 -3.17
CA SER A 42 9.04 4.24 -2.76
C SER A 42 9.47 5.50 -2.01
N PHE A 43 9.00 6.68 -2.43
CA PHE A 43 9.23 7.93 -1.70
C PHE A 43 8.56 7.95 -0.33
N GLN A 44 7.28 7.55 -0.24
CA GLN A 44 6.60 7.40 1.06
C GLN A 44 7.30 6.40 1.96
N TRP A 45 7.79 5.31 1.36
CA TRP A 45 8.44 4.23 2.05
C TRP A 45 9.81 4.64 2.62
N TRP A 46 10.53 5.52 1.92
CA TRP A 46 11.77 6.13 2.42
C TRP A 46 11.54 6.90 3.73
N PHE A 47 10.45 7.66 3.84
CA PHE A 47 10.09 8.30 5.12
C PHE A 47 9.65 7.28 6.17
N ALA A 48 8.94 6.23 5.76
CA ALA A 48 8.51 5.18 6.67
C ALA A 48 9.72 4.49 7.32
N GLU A 49 10.78 4.23 6.55
CA GLU A 49 12.02 3.59 7.03
C GLU A 49 12.79 4.41 8.08
N LEU A 50 12.44 5.69 8.30
CA LEU A 50 12.97 6.47 9.42
C LEU A 50 12.42 6.01 10.77
N LEU A 51 11.30 5.27 10.78
CA LEU A 51 10.70 4.71 11.99
C LEU A 51 11.19 3.26 12.22
N PRO A 52 11.30 2.82 13.49
CA PRO A 52 11.56 1.41 13.79
C PRO A 52 10.46 0.50 13.23
N ASP A 53 10.84 -0.67 12.69
CA ASP A 53 9.91 -1.64 12.08
C ASP A 53 8.71 -1.97 12.98
N ARG A 54 8.94 -2.12 14.29
CA ARG A 54 7.89 -2.44 15.27
C ARG A 54 6.78 -1.39 15.29
N VAL A 55 7.14 -0.12 15.14
CA VAL A 55 6.20 1.01 15.11
C VAL A 55 5.44 1.02 13.80
N LEU A 56 6.13 0.83 12.68
CA LEU A 56 5.51 0.75 11.36
C LEU A 56 4.52 -0.41 11.26
N ASP A 57 4.89 -1.59 11.75
CA ASP A 57 4.05 -2.78 11.69
C ASP A 57 2.82 -2.64 12.58
N ALA A 58 2.98 -2.12 13.81
CA ALA A 58 1.86 -1.82 14.70
C ALA A 58 0.89 -0.80 14.07
N TRP A 59 1.43 0.25 13.43
CA TRP A 59 0.61 1.24 12.74
C TRP A 59 -0.14 0.63 11.54
N ARG A 60 0.54 -0.14 10.67
CA ARG A 60 -0.09 -0.82 9.52
C ARG A 60 -1.18 -1.78 9.97
N LEU A 61 -0.96 -2.53 11.05
CA LEU A 61 -1.94 -3.44 11.63
C LEU A 61 -3.17 -2.67 12.15
N SER A 62 -2.97 -1.57 12.88
CA SER A 62 -4.04 -0.72 13.39
C SER A 62 -4.93 -0.18 12.26
N VAL A 63 -4.32 0.31 11.16
CA VAL A 63 -5.05 0.75 9.96
C VAL A 63 -5.87 -0.39 9.36
N GLY A 64 -5.31 -1.60 9.29
CA GLY A 64 -6.01 -2.79 8.79
C GLY A 64 -7.23 -3.17 9.62
N ILE A 65 -7.08 -3.19 10.96
CA ILE A 65 -8.17 -3.47 11.90
C ILE A 65 -9.28 -2.41 11.78
N HIS A 66 -8.92 -1.13 11.71
CA HIS A 66 -9.88 -0.04 11.56
C HIS A 66 -10.69 -0.14 10.26
N ARG A 67 -10.02 -0.43 9.14
CA ARG A 67 -10.69 -0.63 7.85
C ARG A 67 -11.63 -1.83 7.87
N ARG A 68 -11.21 -2.94 8.49
CA ARG A 68 -12.08 -4.12 8.68
C ARG A 68 -13.33 -3.76 9.49
N GLY A 69 -13.18 -3.00 10.58
CA GLY A 69 -14.31 -2.55 11.40
C GLY A 69 -15.37 -1.79 10.59
N LYS A 70 -14.94 -0.90 9.67
CA LYS A 70 -15.85 -0.14 8.79
C LYS A 70 -16.57 -0.95 7.72
N LEU A 71 -16.08 -2.15 7.39
CA LEU A 71 -16.73 -3.04 6.42
C LEU A 71 -17.76 -3.97 7.06
N VAL A 72 -17.67 -4.18 8.38
CA VAL A 72 -18.54 -5.09 9.15
C VAL A 72 -19.68 -4.33 9.85
N ALA A 73 -19.52 -3.02 10.08
CA ALA A 73 -20.57 -2.12 10.56
C ALA A 73 -21.43 -1.60 9.39
#